data_AF-A0A7C5K8D4-F1
#
_entry.id   AF-A0A7C5K8D4-F1
#
_cell.length_a   1.000
_cell.length_b   1.000
_cell.length_c   1.000
_cell.angle_alpha   90.00
_cell.angle_beta   90.00
_cell.angle_gamma   90.00
#
_symmetry.space_group_name_H-M   'P 1'
#
loop_
_entity.id
_entity.type
_entity.pdbx_description
1 polymer ?
#
loop_
_entity_poly.entity_id
_entity_poly.type
_entity_poly.pdbx_seq_one_letter_code
_entity_poly.pdbx_strand_id
1 'polypeptide(L)'
;MKTKTTSLLFFLLAICLISASIANAQALTVTTNKDFYSPGETIIVSGTAVANADVTVQLLNPNGQLVDIDYVRAETDGTYTLTFRIPATMPTGQWIFGTYTVKAFMGAQTATKTITIQQMVAVTGKVVDSTGAAISGATVTIDTATATTAADGTFTIYLSAPGTYTIKITKANYYTYTESITATTGTNNMGNITLTSYEDKISELENTIASLTATIQQLQTQLNTANLNISSLKTTIQQLQGTIQQLQGLIGEVSSLRSSLSSATSEISSLKSQVSELSSKLSSVTSDVSSLKTTVQQLQSSLNSANAEISSLKTTVAMATDLKSSVDALQSTVNSLKSSVDALQASTSQLPILYALAFVGIIIAIIAVILVYRKIAT
;
A
#
# COMPACT_ATOMS: atom_id res chain seq x y z
N MET A 1 28.61 107.34 79.24
CA MET A 1 27.96 108.33 80.13
C MET A 1 26.59 107.77 80.50
N LYS A 2 26.34 107.27 81.72
CA LYS A 2 25.88 108.03 82.91
C LYS A 2 24.84 109.12 82.52
N THR A 3 23.63 109.27 83.07
CA THR A 3 22.93 108.76 84.28
C THR A 3 21.51 109.36 84.32
N LYS A 4 20.53 108.61 84.89
CA LYS A 4 19.37 109.02 85.73
C LYS A 4 18.37 110.07 85.20
N THR A 5 17.05 109.89 85.33
CA THR A 5 16.19 109.97 86.56
C THR A 5 14.83 109.26 86.28
N THR A 6 14.30 108.27 87.02
CA THR A 6 13.67 108.18 88.37
C THR A 6 12.48 109.09 88.68
N SER A 7 11.27 108.51 88.75
CA SER A 7 10.11 108.77 89.67
C SER A 7 9.06 107.66 89.35
N LEU A 8 8.65 106.65 90.16
CA LEU A 8 8.23 106.51 91.57
C LEU A 8 7.16 107.58 91.92
N LEU A 9 5.94 107.33 92.42
CA LEU A 9 5.23 106.19 93.06
C LEU A 9 3.76 106.70 93.31
N PHE A 10 2.64 105.99 93.11
CA PHE A 10 1.80 105.22 94.08
C PHE A 10 0.39 105.05 93.42
N PHE A 11 -0.15 103.84 93.21
CA PHE A 11 -1.07 103.06 94.11
C PHE A 11 -2.46 103.72 94.26
N LEU A 12 -3.60 103.10 93.89
CA LEU A 12 -4.33 102.01 94.57
C LEU A 12 -5.62 101.80 93.74
N LEU A 13 -6.14 100.60 93.42
CA LEU A 13 -7.15 99.89 94.22
C LEU A 13 -7.55 98.58 93.52
N ALA A 14 -7.63 97.50 94.29
CA ALA A 14 -8.08 96.16 93.87
C ALA A 14 -9.60 96.01 93.97
N ILE A 15 -10.22 95.28 93.02
CA ILE A 15 -11.50 94.57 93.23
C ILE A 15 -11.40 93.17 92.60
N CYS A 16 -11.88 92.21 93.38
CA CYS A 16 -11.88 90.77 93.16
C CYS A 16 -13.17 90.28 92.49
N LEU A 17 -13.06 89.25 91.64
CA LEU A 17 -14.05 88.21 91.29
C LEU A 17 -15.49 88.62 90.92
N ILE A 18 -15.86 88.43 89.63
CA ILE A 18 -16.94 87.52 89.20
C ILE A 18 -16.59 87.02 87.78
N SER A 19 -16.26 85.74 87.66
CA SER A 19 -16.29 85.04 86.37
C SER A 19 -17.75 84.87 85.98
N ALA A 20 -18.26 85.74 85.10
CA ALA A 20 -19.47 85.44 84.36
C ALA A 20 -19.13 84.28 83.42
N SER A 21 -19.48 83.07 83.82
CA SER A 21 -19.59 81.92 82.91
C SER A 21 -20.64 82.28 81.87
N ILE A 22 -20.20 82.76 80.72
CA ILE A 22 -21.01 82.75 79.51
C ILE A 22 -21.22 81.26 79.24
N ALA A 23 -22.40 80.75 79.56
CA ALA A 23 -22.83 79.47 79.02
C ALA A 23 -22.81 79.64 77.50
N ASN A 24 -21.76 79.15 76.85
CA ASN A 24 -21.72 79.07 75.40
C ASN A 24 -22.94 78.26 74.97
N ALA A 25 -23.90 78.90 74.29
CA ALA A 25 -25.02 78.19 73.70
C ALA A 25 -24.45 77.29 72.60
N GLN A 26 -24.30 76.00 72.92
CA GLN A 26 -23.85 75.00 71.95
C GLN A 26 -24.84 74.99 70.78
N ALA A 27 -24.31 75.16 69.56
CA ALA A 27 -25.12 75.23 68.36
C ALA A 27 -25.73 73.85 68.04
N LEU A 28 -26.99 73.82 67.60
CA LEU A 28 -27.59 72.59 67.12
C LEU A 28 -26.94 72.16 65.79
N THR A 29 -26.45 70.92 65.71
CA THR A 29 -25.91 70.31 64.48
C THR A 29 -26.59 68.99 64.20
N VAL A 30 -26.72 68.61 62.93
CA VAL A 30 -27.24 67.29 62.54
C VAL A 30 -26.40 66.70 61.41
N THR A 31 -26.02 65.43 61.55
CA THR A 31 -25.28 64.65 60.58
C THR A 31 -25.83 63.23 60.55
N THR A 32 -25.43 62.46 59.55
CA THR A 32 -25.80 61.06 59.39
C THR A 32 -24.56 60.21 59.11
N ASN A 33 -24.64 58.90 59.39
CA ASN A 33 -23.52 57.98 59.14
C ASN A 33 -23.21 57.78 57.64
N LYS A 34 -24.14 58.09 56.74
CA LYS A 34 -23.97 58.04 55.29
C LYS A 34 -24.73 59.18 54.62
N ASP A 35 -24.36 59.48 53.38
CA ASP A 35 -25.11 60.40 52.53
C ASP A 35 -26.08 59.66 51.59
N PHE A 36 -25.83 58.38 51.32
CA PHE A 36 -26.64 57.52 50.46
C PHE A 36 -27.07 56.28 51.21
N TYR A 37 -28.35 55.94 51.07
CA TYR A 37 -28.94 54.75 51.66
C TYR A 37 -29.74 53.95 50.65
N SER A 38 -29.85 52.65 50.89
CA SER A 38 -30.72 51.73 50.18
C SER A 38 -31.90 51.27 51.05
N PRO A 39 -32.99 50.78 50.44
CA PRO A 39 -34.08 50.13 51.17
C PRO A 39 -33.55 49.08 52.16
N GLY A 40 -34.08 49.09 53.38
CA GLY A 40 -33.71 48.16 54.47
C GLY A 40 -32.56 48.63 55.35
N GLU A 41 -31.82 49.67 54.97
CA GLU A 41 -30.74 50.23 55.80
C GLU A 41 -31.26 51.10 56.95
N THR A 42 -30.41 51.31 57.95
CA THR A 42 -30.67 52.19 59.09
C THR A 42 -29.87 53.47 58.95
N ILE A 43 -30.57 54.60 59.01
CA ILE A 43 -29.99 55.94 59.10
C ILE A 43 -29.65 56.19 60.56
N ILE A 44 -28.37 56.35 60.87
CA ILE A 44 -27.91 56.77 62.20
C ILE A 44 -27.70 58.28 62.13
N VAL A 45 -28.51 59.01 62.89
CA VAL A 45 -28.44 60.47 63.00
C VAL A 45 -27.61 60.82 64.23
N SER A 46 -26.68 61.76 64.10
CA SER A 46 -25.88 62.23 65.24
C SER A 46 -25.61 63.72 65.15
N GLY A 47 -25.47 64.37 66.30
CA GLY A 47 -25.31 65.81 66.36
C GLY A 47 -24.90 66.32 67.73
N THR A 48 -24.83 67.64 67.84
CA THR A 48 -24.61 68.36 69.09
C THR A 48 -25.75 69.33 69.33
N ALA A 49 -26.07 69.56 70.59
CA ALA A 49 -27.14 70.39 71.09
C ALA A 49 -26.72 70.95 72.46
N VAL A 50 -27.51 71.84 73.06
CA VAL A 50 -27.31 72.26 74.45
C VAL A 50 -27.39 71.02 75.34
N ALA A 51 -26.43 70.84 76.25
CA ALA A 51 -26.39 69.70 77.16
C ALA A 51 -27.71 69.49 77.90
N ASN A 52 -28.20 68.26 77.93
CA ASN A 52 -29.50 67.88 78.51
C ASN A 52 -30.74 68.51 77.84
N ALA A 53 -30.62 69.14 76.67
CA ALA A 53 -31.78 69.64 75.92
C ALA A 53 -32.46 68.50 75.16
N ASP A 54 -33.79 68.59 75.03
CA ASP A 54 -34.54 67.68 74.16
C ASP A 54 -34.38 68.11 72.69
N VAL A 55 -34.01 67.16 71.85
CA VAL A 55 -33.83 67.32 70.40
C VAL A 55 -34.86 66.48 69.67
N THR A 56 -35.64 67.12 68.82
CA THR A 56 -36.57 66.43 67.91
C THR A 56 -35.93 66.33 66.54
N VAL A 57 -35.96 65.15 65.92
CA VAL A 57 -35.49 64.97 64.54
C VAL A 57 -36.65 64.48 63.67
N GLN A 58 -36.91 65.21 62.60
CA GLN A 58 -37.86 64.84 61.56
C GLN A 58 -37.11 64.34 60.33
N LEU A 59 -37.61 63.26 59.74
CA LEU A 59 -37.20 62.79 58.43
C LEU A 59 -38.30 63.14 57.42
N LEU A 60 -37.98 64.00 56.46
CA LEU A 60 -38.90 64.43 55.41
C LEU A 60 -38.52 63.82 54.07
N ASN A 61 -39.50 63.33 53.30
CA ASN A 61 -39.27 62.78 51.95
C ASN A 61 -38.94 63.90 50.93
N PRO A 62 -38.59 63.55 49.68
CA PRO A 62 -38.30 64.53 48.63
C PRO A 62 -39.43 65.52 48.33
N ASN A 63 -40.68 65.17 48.66
CA ASN A 63 -41.84 66.05 48.50
C ASN A 63 -42.08 66.96 49.73
N GLY A 64 -41.20 66.90 50.74
CA GLY A 64 -41.33 67.66 51.99
C GLY A 64 -42.35 67.10 52.97
N GLN A 65 -42.85 65.87 52.76
CA GLN A 65 -43.80 65.22 53.67
C GLN A 65 -43.05 64.53 54.80
N LEU A 66 -43.60 64.56 56.02
CA LEU A 66 -43.03 63.86 57.16
C LEU A 66 -43.14 62.35 56.95
N VAL A 67 -42.00 61.66 57.01
CA VAL A 67 -41.87 60.21 56.83
C VAL A 67 -41.76 59.54 58.18
N ASP A 68 -40.94 60.10 59.05
CA ASP A 68 -40.69 59.59 60.39
C ASP A 68 -40.24 60.74 61.31
N ILE A 69 -40.43 60.59 62.62
CA ILE A 69 -40.03 61.57 63.64
C ILE A 69 -39.63 60.86 64.92
N ASP A 70 -38.53 61.30 65.52
CA ASP A 70 -38.04 60.74 66.77
C ASP A 70 -37.47 61.83 67.69
N TYR A 71 -37.32 61.52 68.96
CA TYR A 71 -36.94 62.44 70.03
C TYR A 71 -35.82 61.84 70.88
N VAL A 72 -34.82 62.66 71.20
CA VAL A 72 -33.70 62.25 72.05
C VAL A 72 -33.29 63.39 72.97
N ARG A 73 -32.92 63.08 74.20
CA ARG A 73 -32.33 64.06 75.11
C ARG A 73 -30.82 64.07 74.91
N ALA A 74 -30.24 65.24 74.67
CA ALA A 74 -28.80 65.40 74.53
C ALA A 74 -28.08 65.04 75.83
N GLU A 75 -26.91 64.43 75.71
CA GLU A 75 -26.08 64.03 76.83
C GLU A 75 -25.49 65.23 77.57
N THR A 76 -24.80 64.97 78.68
CA THR A 76 -24.16 66.01 79.49
C THR A 76 -23.05 66.78 78.76
N ASP A 77 -22.48 66.21 77.70
CA ASP A 77 -21.51 66.85 76.80
C ASP A 77 -22.16 67.52 75.57
N GLY A 78 -23.50 67.48 75.49
CA GLY A 78 -24.29 68.05 74.40
C GLY A 78 -24.40 67.15 73.17
N THR A 79 -23.87 65.94 73.16
CA THR A 79 -24.02 65.01 72.02
C THR A 79 -25.38 64.32 72.02
N TYR A 80 -25.87 63.90 70.85
CA TYR A 80 -27.06 63.06 70.73
C TYR A 80 -26.97 62.12 69.53
N THR A 81 -27.62 60.97 69.63
CA THR A 81 -27.72 59.97 68.56
C THR A 81 -29.10 59.31 68.57
N LEU A 82 -29.69 59.11 67.39
CA LEU A 82 -30.91 58.31 67.18
C LEU A 82 -30.88 57.63 65.82
N THR A 83 -31.88 56.79 65.52
CA THR A 83 -31.90 56.03 64.27
C THR A 83 -33.27 56.00 63.59
N PHE A 84 -33.28 56.10 62.26
CA PHE A 84 -34.46 55.80 61.43
C PHE A 84 -34.21 54.54 60.60
N ARG A 85 -35.23 53.66 60.48
CA ARG A 85 -35.11 52.44 59.67
C ARG A 85 -35.85 52.60 58.34
N ILE A 86 -35.11 52.47 57.25
CA ILE A 86 -35.68 52.51 55.91
C ILE A 86 -36.40 51.17 55.64
N PRO A 87 -37.63 51.17 55.12
CA PRO A 87 -38.32 49.93 54.74
C PRO A 87 -37.50 49.10 53.75
N ALA A 88 -37.54 47.77 53.91
CA ALA A 88 -36.83 46.84 53.01
C ALA A 88 -37.39 46.84 51.57
N THR A 89 -38.64 47.26 51.41
CA THR A 89 -39.31 47.43 50.12
C THR A 89 -39.69 48.90 49.94
N MET A 90 -39.29 49.51 48.83
CA MET A 90 -39.63 50.89 48.49
C MET A 90 -39.97 50.99 46.99
N PRO A 91 -40.93 51.85 46.59
CA PRO A 91 -41.68 52.78 47.44
C PRO A 91 -42.75 52.10 48.32
N THR A 92 -42.97 52.60 49.53
CA THR A 92 -44.03 52.15 50.44
C THR A 92 -44.48 53.27 51.37
N GLY A 93 -45.79 53.54 51.45
CA GLY A 93 -46.30 54.69 52.20
C GLY A 93 -45.65 56.01 51.75
N GLN A 94 -45.11 56.79 52.70
CA GLN A 94 -44.38 58.05 52.43
C GLN A 94 -42.91 57.84 52.04
N TRP A 95 -42.40 56.60 52.11
CA TRP A 95 -41.04 56.23 51.74
C TRP A 95 -40.94 56.03 50.23
N ILE A 96 -40.36 57.00 49.52
CA ILE A 96 -40.08 57.00 48.08
C ILE A 96 -38.58 57.16 47.80
N PHE A 97 -38.10 56.84 46.60
CA PHE A 97 -36.71 57.15 46.25
C PHE A 97 -36.51 58.65 46.05
N GLY A 98 -35.33 59.16 46.42
CA GLY A 98 -34.93 60.55 46.23
C GLY A 98 -34.20 61.14 47.43
N THR A 99 -34.05 62.46 47.45
CA THR A 99 -33.37 63.20 48.51
C THR A 99 -34.30 63.53 49.68
N TYR A 100 -33.98 63.00 50.85
CA TYR A 100 -34.66 63.25 52.12
C TYR A 100 -33.97 64.37 52.88
N THR A 101 -34.73 65.06 53.72
CA THR A 101 -34.21 66.06 54.66
C THR A 101 -34.32 65.52 56.09
N VAL A 102 -33.19 65.34 56.75
CA VAL A 102 -33.09 65.11 58.20
C VAL A 102 -33.03 66.48 58.86
N LYS A 103 -34.07 66.82 59.62
CA LYS A 103 -34.24 68.15 60.22
C LYS A 103 -34.32 68.03 61.74
N ALA A 104 -33.32 68.56 62.44
CA ALA A 104 -33.25 68.58 63.89
C ALA A 104 -33.75 69.92 64.44
N PHE A 105 -34.44 69.88 65.58
CA PHE A 105 -35.00 71.02 66.29
C PHE A 105 -34.60 70.99 67.77
N MET A 106 -34.24 72.15 68.32
CA MET A 106 -33.98 72.35 69.74
C MET A 106 -34.44 73.78 70.11
N GLY A 107 -35.61 73.89 70.75
CA GLY A 107 -36.27 75.18 70.94
C GLY A 107 -36.51 75.88 69.60
N ALA A 108 -35.97 77.10 69.43
CA ALA A 108 -36.05 77.85 68.18
C ALA A 108 -34.92 77.52 67.16
N GLN A 109 -33.91 76.73 67.56
CA GLN A 109 -32.82 76.36 66.66
C GLN A 109 -33.24 75.22 65.72
N THR A 110 -32.77 75.28 64.47
CA THR A 110 -33.00 74.25 63.45
C THR A 110 -31.69 73.94 62.74
N ALA A 111 -31.41 72.65 62.54
CA ALA A 111 -30.31 72.17 61.71
C ALA A 111 -30.82 71.16 60.69
N THR A 112 -30.24 71.12 59.49
CA THR A 112 -30.65 70.20 58.42
C THR A 112 -29.47 69.45 57.82
N LYS A 113 -29.72 68.20 57.42
CA LYS A 113 -28.83 67.36 56.61
C LYS A 113 -29.66 66.67 55.54
N THR A 114 -29.19 66.67 54.31
CA THR A 114 -29.81 65.90 53.23
C THR A 114 -29.14 64.54 53.09
N ILE A 115 -29.95 63.52 52.80
CA ILE A 115 -29.50 62.17 52.46
C ILE A 115 -30.28 61.71 51.23
N THR A 116 -29.76 60.77 50.44
CA THR A 116 -30.48 60.22 49.29
C THR A 116 -30.78 58.75 49.51
N ILE A 117 -32.04 58.37 49.36
CA ILE A 117 -32.44 56.96 49.32
C ILE A 117 -32.65 56.57 47.86
N GLN A 118 -31.88 55.60 47.38
CA GLN A 118 -31.90 55.18 45.98
C GLN A 118 -31.83 53.65 45.86
N GLN A 119 -32.18 53.14 44.67
CA GLN A 119 -32.05 51.71 44.37
C GLN A 119 -30.59 51.42 43.97
N MET A 120 -29.91 50.54 44.72
CA MET A 120 -28.58 50.06 44.36
C MET A 120 -28.67 48.83 43.44
N VAL A 121 -28.04 48.92 42.27
CA VAL A 121 -27.75 47.79 41.38
C VAL A 121 -26.24 47.75 41.21
N ALA A 122 -25.58 46.84 41.92
CA ALA A 122 -24.13 46.67 41.83
C ALA A 122 -23.82 45.38 41.06
N VAL A 123 -22.92 45.47 40.09
CA VAL A 123 -22.31 44.30 39.43
C VAL A 123 -20.88 44.19 39.92
N THR A 124 -20.54 43.03 40.45
CA THR A 124 -19.23 42.73 41.03
C THR A 124 -18.64 41.50 40.37
N GLY A 125 -17.32 41.38 40.38
CA GLY A 125 -16.62 40.21 39.87
C GLY A 125 -15.13 40.34 40.03
N LYS A 126 -14.40 39.33 39.59
CA LYS A 126 -12.94 39.29 39.60
C LYS A 126 -12.43 38.93 38.21
N VAL A 127 -11.58 39.76 37.64
CA VAL A 127 -10.95 39.47 36.35
C VAL A 127 -9.62 38.77 36.59
N VAL A 128 -9.43 37.62 35.96
CA VAL A 128 -8.24 36.77 36.10
C VAL A 128 -7.67 36.38 34.73
N ASP A 129 -6.42 35.93 34.68
CA ASP A 129 -5.82 35.34 33.49
C ASP A 129 -6.08 33.82 33.42
N SER A 130 -5.51 33.16 32.40
CA SER A 130 -5.61 31.72 32.16
C SER A 130 -5.01 30.86 33.29
N THR A 131 -4.11 31.42 34.11
CA THR A 131 -3.53 30.78 35.29
C THR A 131 -4.36 30.99 36.56
N GLY A 132 -5.37 31.86 36.49
CA GLY A 132 -6.18 32.29 37.63
C GLY A 132 -5.60 33.46 38.41
N ALA A 133 -4.49 34.06 37.95
CA ALA A 133 -3.91 35.23 38.58
C ALA A 133 -4.76 36.47 38.30
N ALA A 134 -4.83 37.39 39.26
CA ALA A 134 -5.65 38.58 39.17
C ALA A 134 -5.14 39.57 38.11
N ILE A 135 -6.04 40.05 37.26
CA ILE A 135 -5.72 41.11 36.27
C ILE A 135 -6.11 42.45 36.86
N SER A 136 -5.12 43.21 37.28
CA SER A 136 -5.30 44.61 37.72
C SER A 136 -5.34 45.58 36.54
N GLY A 137 -6.13 46.64 36.66
CA GLY A 137 -6.15 47.71 35.67
C GLY A 137 -6.89 47.35 34.37
N ALA A 138 -7.80 46.38 34.38
CA ALA A 138 -8.69 46.09 33.26
C ALA A 138 -9.90 47.01 33.32
N THR A 139 -10.31 47.58 32.18
CA THR A 139 -11.47 48.44 32.09
C THR A 139 -12.71 47.59 31.90
N VAL A 140 -13.62 47.66 32.87
CA VAL A 140 -14.94 47.03 32.82
C VAL A 140 -15.95 48.11 32.41
N THR A 141 -16.76 47.82 31.40
CA THR A 141 -17.81 48.72 30.90
C THR A 141 -19.12 47.95 30.85
N ILE A 142 -20.17 48.53 31.44
CA ILE A 142 -21.54 48.02 31.37
C ILE A 142 -22.43 49.22 31.03
N ASP A 143 -23.01 49.21 29.83
CA ASP A 143 -23.67 50.40 29.24
C ASP A 143 -22.71 51.62 29.21
N THR A 144 -23.04 52.70 29.92
CA THR A 144 -22.22 53.91 30.05
C THR A 144 -21.34 53.91 31.30
N ALA A 145 -21.58 53.00 32.24
CA ALA A 145 -20.83 52.90 33.48
C ALA A 145 -19.49 52.19 33.24
N THR A 146 -18.42 52.71 33.85
CA THR A 146 -17.08 52.14 33.75
C THR A 146 -16.42 52.01 35.12
N ALA A 147 -15.58 51.00 35.27
CA ALA A 147 -14.74 50.76 36.43
C ALA A 147 -13.42 50.14 35.98
N THR A 148 -12.43 50.20 36.85
CA THR A 148 -11.14 49.55 36.63
C THR A 148 -10.90 48.51 37.71
N THR A 149 -10.43 47.32 37.34
CA THR A 149 -10.16 46.26 38.30
C THR A 149 -9.04 46.65 39.27
N ALA A 150 -9.22 46.33 40.55
CA ALA A 150 -8.26 46.57 41.62
C ALA A 150 -7.04 45.64 41.51
N ALA A 151 -6.10 45.76 42.46
CA ALA A 151 -4.87 44.94 42.48
C ALA A 151 -5.15 43.43 42.58
N ASP A 152 -6.22 43.06 43.29
CA ASP A 152 -6.71 41.69 43.41
C ASP A 152 -7.63 41.27 42.24
N GLY A 153 -7.78 42.13 41.22
CA GLY A 153 -8.60 41.87 40.04
C GLY A 153 -10.09 42.11 40.25
N THR A 154 -10.53 42.51 41.44
CA THR A 154 -11.94 42.77 41.72
C THR A 154 -12.43 44.07 41.09
N PHE A 155 -13.72 44.13 40.73
CA PHE A 155 -14.37 45.36 40.30
C PHE A 155 -15.79 45.45 40.90
N THR A 156 -16.30 46.68 40.96
CA THR A 156 -17.70 46.99 41.26
C THR A 156 -18.17 48.08 40.30
N ILE A 157 -19.25 47.83 39.57
CA ILE A 157 -19.95 48.79 38.71
C ILE A 157 -21.33 49.04 39.33
N TYR A 158 -21.74 50.30 39.44
CA TYR A 158 -23.10 50.66 39.83
C TYR A 158 -23.92 51.06 38.60
N LEU A 159 -25.11 50.49 38.48
CA LEU A 159 -26.06 50.74 37.40
C LEU A 159 -27.25 51.53 37.92
N SER A 160 -27.86 52.32 37.04
CA SER A 160 -28.98 53.20 37.36
C SER A 160 -30.32 52.47 37.51
N ALA A 161 -30.43 51.25 36.97
CA ALA A 161 -31.64 50.43 37.02
C ALA A 161 -31.29 48.93 36.89
N PRO A 162 -32.19 48.02 37.29
CA PRO A 162 -32.08 46.61 36.95
C PRO A 162 -32.42 46.39 35.46
N GLY A 163 -31.82 45.40 34.83
CA GLY A 163 -32.01 45.12 33.40
C GLY A 163 -31.01 44.13 32.82
N THR A 164 -31.13 43.87 31.52
CA THR A 164 -30.14 43.11 30.76
C THR A 164 -29.13 44.06 30.15
N TYR A 165 -27.85 43.79 30.36
CA TYR A 165 -26.73 44.61 29.91
C TYR A 165 -25.70 43.77 29.18
N THR A 166 -24.88 44.41 28.35
CA THR A 166 -23.66 43.79 27.82
C THR A 166 -22.47 44.30 28.64
N ILE A 167 -21.75 43.39 29.28
CA ILE A 167 -20.47 43.69 29.89
C ILE A 167 -19.38 43.60 28.81
N LYS A 168 -18.46 44.55 28.82
CA LYS A 168 -17.26 44.57 28.00
C LYS A 168 -16.05 44.79 28.91
N ILE A 169 -15.06 43.91 28.83
CA ILE A 169 -13.81 44.03 29.59
C ILE A 169 -12.65 44.14 28.62
N THR A 170 -11.84 45.20 28.77
CA THR A 170 -10.66 45.44 27.94
C THR A 170 -9.42 45.61 28.80
N LYS A 171 -8.32 45.02 28.35
CA LYS A 171 -6.98 45.19 28.92
C LYS A 171 -5.98 45.12 27.77
N ALA A 172 -4.97 45.97 27.77
CA ALA A 172 -3.89 45.89 26.79
C ALA A 172 -3.24 44.50 26.82
N ASN A 173 -2.95 43.93 25.64
CA ASN A 173 -2.41 42.58 25.44
C ASN A 173 -3.36 41.43 25.80
N TYR A 174 -4.66 41.70 25.98
CA TYR A 174 -5.68 40.68 26.16
C TYR A 174 -6.78 40.82 25.10
N TYR A 175 -7.44 39.71 24.78
CA TYR A 175 -8.65 39.75 23.99
C TYR A 175 -9.77 40.44 24.78
N THR A 176 -10.59 41.22 24.06
CA THR A 176 -11.78 41.85 24.67
C THR A 176 -12.77 40.75 25.02
N TYR A 177 -13.21 40.75 26.28
CA TYR A 177 -14.30 39.90 26.73
C TYR A 177 -15.63 40.65 26.61
N THR A 178 -16.64 39.97 26.09
CA THR A 178 -18.01 40.49 25.99
C THR A 178 -18.99 39.40 26.36
N GLU A 179 -19.94 39.71 27.25
CA GLU A 179 -21.03 38.80 27.63
C GLU A 179 -22.32 39.58 27.91
N SER A 180 -23.48 38.94 27.71
CA SER A 180 -24.77 39.48 28.14
C SER A 180 -25.08 39.04 29.56
N ILE A 181 -25.38 40.00 30.45
CA ILE A 181 -25.67 39.77 31.86
C ILE A 181 -27.05 40.34 32.23
N THR A 182 -27.68 39.78 33.27
CA THR A 182 -28.89 40.35 33.87
C THR A 182 -28.53 40.87 35.26
N ALA A 183 -28.69 42.17 35.48
CA ALA A 183 -28.47 42.80 36.78
C ALA A 183 -29.80 43.06 37.47
N THR A 184 -29.96 42.56 38.69
CA THR A 184 -31.12 42.81 39.56
C THR A 184 -30.74 43.73 40.71
N THR A 185 -31.73 44.15 41.50
CA THR A 185 -31.50 44.97 42.69
C THR A 185 -30.60 44.27 43.70
N GLY A 186 -29.65 45.01 44.27
CA GLY A 186 -28.63 44.47 45.17
C GLY A 186 -27.30 44.18 44.46
N THR A 187 -26.55 43.21 45.00
CA THR A 187 -25.23 42.83 44.48
C THR A 187 -25.36 41.61 43.56
N ASN A 188 -24.90 41.76 42.32
CA ASN A 188 -24.84 40.73 41.30
C ASN A 188 -23.37 40.33 41.14
N ASN A 189 -22.99 39.12 41.56
CA ASN A 189 -21.60 38.66 41.48
C ASN A 189 -21.41 37.74 40.28
N MET A 190 -20.50 38.11 39.37
CA MET A 190 -20.13 37.35 38.18
C MET A 190 -19.06 36.28 38.43
N GLY A 191 -18.50 36.21 39.64
CA GLY A 191 -17.39 35.32 39.95
C GLY A 191 -16.13 35.71 39.17
N ASN A 192 -15.37 34.69 38.73
CA ASN A 192 -14.14 34.90 37.99
C ASN A 192 -14.42 35.00 36.49
N ILE A 193 -13.94 36.07 35.87
CA ILE A 193 -13.97 36.28 34.42
C ILE A 193 -12.53 36.15 33.92
N THR A 194 -12.27 35.11 33.14
CA THR A 194 -10.94 34.85 32.58
C THR A 194 -10.74 35.60 31.27
N LEU A 195 -9.70 36.42 31.18
CA LEU A 195 -9.23 36.99 29.91
C LEU A 195 -8.10 36.15 29.33
N THR A 196 -8.16 35.91 28.02
CA THR A 196 -7.07 35.28 27.27
C THR A 196 -6.05 36.35 26.85
N SER A 197 -4.79 36.18 27.22
CA SER A 197 -3.71 37.06 26.76
C SER A 197 -3.35 36.77 25.31
N TYR A 198 -2.79 37.75 24.60
CA TYR A 198 -2.24 37.53 23.25
C TYR A 198 -1.04 36.59 23.30
N GLU A 199 -0.26 36.63 24.38
CA GLU A 199 0.91 35.77 24.58
C GLU A 199 0.53 34.29 24.71
N ASP A 200 -0.52 33.98 25.49
CA ASP A 200 -1.03 32.61 25.62
C ASP A 200 -1.47 32.08 24.26
N LYS A 201 -2.14 32.93 23.47
CA LYS A 201 -2.61 32.54 22.13
C LYS A 201 -1.47 32.36 21.15
N ILE A 202 -0.43 33.19 21.23
CA ILE A 202 0.80 33.03 20.44
C ILE A 202 1.48 31.72 20.79
N SER A 203 1.66 31.43 22.08
CA SER A 203 2.24 30.16 22.56
C SER A 203 1.46 28.93 22.08
N GLU A 204 0.12 28.99 22.10
CA GLU A 204 -0.74 27.93 21.55
C GLU A 204 -0.52 27.73 20.03
N LEU A 205 -0.42 28.82 19.28
CA LEU A 205 -0.18 28.81 17.84
C LEU A 205 1.24 28.31 17.50
N GLU A 206 2.25 28.69 18.26
CA GLU A 206 3.63 28.21 18.11
C GLU A 206 3.72 26.70 18.34
N ASN A 207 3.05 26.18 19.38
CA ASN A 207 2.95 24.74 19.61
C ASN A 207 2.24 24.02 18.46
N THR A 208 1.18 24.62 17.92
CA THR A 208 0.48 24.09 16.74
C THR A 208 1.39 24.05 15.52
N ILE A 209 2.16 25.11 15.26
CA ILE A 209 3.14 25.19 14.17
C ILE A 209 4.23 24.13 14.35
N ALA A 210 4.76 23.94 15.57
CA ALA A 210 5.76 22.92 15.85
C ALA A 210 5.23 21.50 15.55
N SER A 211 3.99 21.20 15.97
CA SER A 211 3.33 19.92 15.70
C SER A 211 3.09 19.68 14.20
N LEU A 212 2.61 20.70 13.48
CA LEU A 212 2.43 20.63 12.03
C LEU A 212 3.76 20.45 11.30
N THR A 213 4.83 21.11 11.77
CA THR A 213 6.17 20.96 11.22
C THR A 213 6.70 19.53 11.38
N ALA A 214 6.52 18.94 12.57
CA ALA A 214 6.88 17.54 12.81
C ALA A 214 6.09 16.58 11.90
N THR A 215 4.79 16.83 11.72
CA THR A 215 3.93 16.05 10.81
C THR A 215 4.42 16.12 9.36
N ILE A 216 4.81 17.31 8.90
CA ILE A 216 5.36 17.50 7.55
C ILE A 216 6.65 16.68 7.36
N GLN A 217 7.57 16.70 8.34
CA GLN A 217 8.81 15.91 8.26
C GLN A 217 8.55 14.41 8.21
N GLN A 218 7.57 13.92 8.98
CA GLN A 218 7.16 12.53 8.94
C GLN A 218 6.61 12.14 7.56
N LEU A 219 5.70 12.96 7.01
CA LEU A 219 5.13 12.73 5.68
C LEU A 219 6.20 12.77 4.57
N GLN A 220 7.19 13.66 4.67
CA GLN A 220 8.33 13.70 3.76
C GLN A 220 9.16 12.40 3.81
N THR A 221 9.39 11.85 5.01
CA THR A 221 10.10 10.57 5.18
C THR A 221 9.32 9.40 4.58
N GLN A 222 8.00 9.37 4.80
CA GLN A 222 7.11 8.36 4.22
C GLN A 222 7.09 8.45 2.69
N LEU A 223 7.04 9.66 2.13
CA LEU A 223 7.10 9.89 0.68
C LEU A 223 8.41 9.38 0.08
N ASN A 224 9.54 9.67 0.72
CA ASN A 224 10.84 9.19 0.27
C ASN A 224 10.92 7.65 0.30
N THR A 225 10.40 7.03 1.35
CA THR A 225 10.32 5.56 1.46
C THR A 225 9.46 4.97 0.36
N ALA A 226 8.29 5.56 0.08
CA ALA A 226 7.42 5.12 -1.00
C ALA A 226 8.10 5.23 -2.37
N ASN A 227 8.84 6.31 -2.63
CA ASN A 227 9.60 6.50 -3.87
C ASN A 227 10.71 5.46 -4.06
N LEU A 228 11.40 5.06 -2.99
CA LEU A 228 12.38 3.97 -3.02
C LEU A 228 11.71 2.63 -3.35
N ASN A 229 10.57 2.34 -2.73
CA ASN A 229 9.80 1.13 -3.00
C ASN A 229 9.32 1.07 -4.47
N ILE A 230 8.83 2.18 -5.01
CA ILE A 230 8.44 2.29 -6.44
C ILE A 230 9.64 2.00 -7.35
N SER A 231 10.81 2.53 -7.02
CA SER A 231 12.04 2.32 -7.81
C SER A 231 12.50 0.86 -7.78
N SER A 232 12.41 0.21 -6.62
CA SER A 232 12.68 -1.23 -6.48
C SER A 232 11.69 -2.05 -7.31
N LEU A 233 10.40 -1.75 -7.21
CA LEU A 233 9.35 -2.48 -7.93
C LEU A 233 9.50 -2.33 -9.45
N LYS A 234 9.89 -1.15 -9.92
CA LYS A 234 10.22 -0.90 -11.34
C LYS A 234 11.37 -1.79 -11.81
N THR A 235 12.40 -1.95 -10.99
CA THR A 235 13.55 -2.83 -11.29
C THR A 235 13.09 -4.29 -11.38
N THR A 236 12.27 -4.75 -10.43
CA THR A 236 11.68 -6.10 -10.47
C THR A 236 10.85 -6.34 -11.73
N ILE A 237 10.04 -5.35 -12.15
CA ILE A 237 9.25 -5.44 -13.39
C ILE A 237 10.16 -5.62 -14.62
N GLN A 238 11.25 -4.85 -14.70
CA GLN A 238 12.21 -4.97 -15.82
C GLN A 238 12.89 -6.35 -15.85
N GLN A 239 13.24 -6.89 -14.69
CA GLN A 239 13.81 -8.24 -14.59
C GLN A 239 12.82 -9.30 -15.07
N LEU A 240 11.55 -9.23 -14.62
CA LEU A 240 10.49 -10.14 -15.04
C LEU A 240 10.23 -10.07 -16.55
N GLN A 241 10.26 -8.86 -17.13
CA GLN A 241 10.16 -8.69 -18.59
C GLN A 241 11.32 -9.38 -19.32
N GLY A 242 12.54 -9.30 -18.80
CA GLY A 242 13.69 -10.03 -19.32
C GLY A 242 13.51 -11.55 -19.25
N THR A 243 13.03 -12.08 -18.12
CA THR A 243 12.72 -13.51 -17.97
C THR A 243 11.64 -13.97 -18.95
N ILE A 244 10.59 -13.17 -19.17
CA ILE A 244 9.54 -13.50 -20.15
C ILE A 244 10.12 -13.63 -21.56
N GLN A 245 11.00 -12.71 -21.97
CA GLN A 245 11.67 -12.78 -23.28
C GLN A 245 12.53 -14.04 -23.43
N GLN A 246 13.27 -14.41 -22.38
CA GLN A 246 14.05 -15.66 -22.38
C GLN A 246 13.17 -16.90 -22.53
N LEU A 247 12.04 -16.96 -21.81
CA LEU A 247 11.09 -18.07 -21.91
C LEU A 247 10.46 -18.16 -23.31
N GLN A 248 10.15 -17.03 -23.95
CA GLN A 248 9.67 -17.01 -25.33
C GLN A 248 10.71 -17.56 -26.31
N GLY A 249 11.99 -17.26 -26.11
CA GLY A 249 13.08 -17.85 -26.88
C GLY A 249 13.14 -19.38 -26.76
N LEU A 250 13.08 -19.89 -25.51
CA LEU A 250 13.09 -21.33 -25.24
C LEU A 250 11.88 -22.06 -25.86
N ILE A 251 10.70 -21.43 -25.89
CA ILE A 251 9.52 -22.00 -26.58
C ILE A 251 9.80 -22.17 -28.08
N GLY A 252 10.51 -21.21 -28.69
CA GLY A 252 10.97 -21.31 -30.08
C GLY A 252 11.92 -22.50 -30.30
N GLU A 253 12.94 -22.62 -29.45
CA GLU A 253 13.92 -23.72 -29.53
C GLU A 253 13.26 -25.09 -29.37
N VAL A 254 12.35 -25.25 -28.42
CA VAL A 254 11.59 -26.50 -28.21
C VAL A 254 10.75 -26.84 -29.44
N SER A 255 10.16 -25.85 -30.09
CA SER A 255 9.37 -26.06 -31.31
C SER A 255 10.25 -26.56 -32.46
N SER A 256 11.44 -25.95 -32.65
CA SER A 256 12.42 -26.39 -33.64
C SER A 256 12.93 -27.81 -33.37
N LEU A 257 13.26 -28.13 -32.12
CA LEU A 257 13.67 -29.48 -31.71
C LEU A 257 12.59 -30.51 -31.99
N ARG A 258 11.31 -30.18 -31.75
CA ARG A 258 10.18 -31.05 -32.05
C ARG A 258 10.05 -31.33 -33.55
N SER A 259 10.25 -30.32 -34.40
CA SER A 259 10.27 -30.50 -35.86
C SER A 259 11.42 -31.40 -36.30
N SER A 260 12.64 -31.17 -35.80
CA SER A 260 13.79 -32.02 -36.10
C SER A 260 13.57 -33.48 -35.66
N LEU A 261 12.97 -33.71 -34.49
CA LEU A 261 12.63 -35.05 -34.00
C LEU A 261 11.61 -35.75 -34.92
N SER A 262 10.61 -35.03 -35.42
CA SER A 262 9.63 -35.57 -36.38
C SER A 262 10.30 -35.99 -37.70
N SER A 263 11.22 -35.19 -38.21
CA SER A 263 11.99 -35.52 -39.42
C SER A 263 12.85 -36.77 -39.20
N ALA A 264 13.61 -36.83 -38.10
CA ALA A 264 14.42 -37.99 -37.76
C ALA A 264 13.58 -39.27 -37.62
N THR A 265 12.37 -39.16 -37.03
CA THR A 265 11.43 -40.29 -36.91
C THR A 265 10.98 -40.81 -38.29
N SER A 266 10.76 -39.89 -39.23
CA SER A 266 10.38 -40.23 -40.60
C SER A 266 11.52 -40.89 -41.36
N GLU A 267 12.75 -40.38 -41.20
CA GLU A 267 13.96 -40.97 -41.76
C GLU A 267 14.20 -42.40 -41.25
N ILE A 268 14.07 -42.62 -39.94
CA ILE A 268 14.18 -43.96 -39.33
C ILE A 268 13.16 -44.92 -39.94
N SER A 269 11.92 -44.47 -40.14
CA SER A 269 10.87 -45.29 -40.75
C SER A 269 11.19 -45.66 -42.20
N SER A 270 11.73 -44.71 -42.98
CA SER A 270 12.20 -44.96 -44.34
C SER A 270 13.36 -45.95 -44.38
N LEU A 271 14.37 -45.77 -43.53
CA LEU A 271 15.52 -46.66 -43.42
C LEU A 271 15.09 -48.09 -43.06
N LYS A 272 14.12 -48.24 -42.14
CA LYS A 272 13.58 -49.55 -41.76
C LYS A 272 12.92 -50.27 -42.94
N SER A 273 12.19 -49.55 -43.78
CA SER A 273 11.60 -50.10 -45.00
C SER A 273 12.68 -50.54 -46.00
N GLN A 274 13.71 -49.71 -46.21
CA GLN A 274 14.84 -50.05 -47.07
C GLN A 274 15.59 -51.30 -46.59
N VAL A 275 15.82 -51.43 -45.27
CA VAL A 275 16.43 -52.63 -44.68
C VAL A 275 15.58 -53.88 -44.93
N SER A 276 14.25 -53.77 -44.83
CA SER A 276 13.34 -54.89 -45.10
C SER A 276 13.36 -55.32 -46.57
N GLU A 277 13.42 -54.36 -47.49
CA GLU A 277 13.55 -54.61 -48.93
C GLU A 277 14.89 -55.28 -49.27
N LEU A 278 15.99 -54.76 -48.73
CA LEU A 278 17.32 -55.35 -48.90
C LEU A 278 17.37 -56.77 -48.35
N SER A 279 16.74 -57.03 -47.21
CA SER A 279 16.65 -58.38 -46.63
C SER A 279 15.90 -59.37 -47.54
N SER A 280 14.85 -58.89 -48.22
CA SER A 280 14.07 -59.68 -49.18
C SER A 280 14.88 -59.98 -50.45
N LYS A 281 15.56 -58.96 -51.00
CA LYS A 281 16.47 -59.13 -52.14
C LYS A 281 17.60 -60.11 -51.82
N LEU A 282 18.20 -60.02 -50.64
CA LEU A 282 19.24 -60.94 -50.18
C LEU A 282 18.74 -62.40 -50.12
N SER A 283 17.51 -62.60 -49.64
CA SER A 283 16.88 -63.93 -49.59
C SER A 283 16.66 -64.51 -50.99
N SER A 284 16.19 -63.67 -51.94
CA SER A 284 16.02 -64.07 -53.34
C SER A 284 17.35 -64.49 -53.96
N VAL A 285 18.39 -63.65 -53.83
CA VAL A 285 19.74 -63.95 -54.36
C VAL A 285 20.29 -65.24 -53.74
N THR A 286 20.05 -65.48 -52.46
CA THR A 286 20.46 -66.72 -51.79
C THR A 286 19.78 -67.96 -52.38
N SER A 287 18.49 -67.86 -52.71
CA SER A 287 17.74 -68.93 -53.40
C SER A 287 18.25 -69.17 -54.82
N ASP A 288 18.52 -68.10 -55.56
CA ASP A 288 19.04 -68.17 -56.93
C ASP A 288 20.42 -68.86 -56.94
N VAL A 289 21.31 -68.51 -56.01
CA VAL A 289 22.62 -69.17 -55.85
C VAL A 289 22.47 -70.66 -55.56
N SER A 290 21.52 -71.04 -54.69
CA SER A 290 21.27 -72.45 -54.36
C SER A 290 20.74 -73.25 -55.56
N SER A 291 19.86 -72.63 -56.34
CA SER A 291 19.32 -73.21 -57.58
C SER A 291 20.42 -73.37 -58.62
N LEU A 292 21.24 -72.34 -58.83
CA LEU A 292 22.38 -72.37 -59.76
C LEU A 292 23.38 -73.46 -59.36
N LYS A 293 23.66 -73.63 -58.06
CA LYS A 293 24.52 -74.71 -57.55
C LYS A 293 23.98 -76.09 -57.93
N THR A 294 22.67 -76.29 -57.83
CA THR A 294 22.01 -77.54 -58.22
C THR A 294 22.15 -77.79 -59.73
N THR A 295 21.90 -76.77 -60.55
CA THR A 295 22.09 -76.84 -62.00
C THR A 295 23.53 -77.20 -62.37
N VAL A 296 24.53 -76.60 -61.70
CA VAL A 296 25.95 -76.93 -61.91
C VAL A 296 26.24 -78.40 -61.60
N GLN A 297 25.71 -78.94 -60.50
CA GLN A 297 25.87 -80.35 -60.14
C GLN A 297 25.22 -81.30 -61.17
N GLN A 298 24.04 -80.92 -61.68
CA GLN A 298 23.37 -81.67 -62.74
C GLN A 298 24.18 -81.65 -64.04
N LEU A 299 24.64 -80.48 -64.48
CA LEU A 299 25.51 -80.35 -65.65
C LEU A 299 26.79 -81.16 -65.49
N GLN A 300 27.40 -81.17 -64.30
CA GLN A 300 28.58 -81.99 -64.00
C GLN A 300 28.28 -83.50 -64.15
N SER A 301 27.09 -83.94 -63.73
CA SER A 301 26.67 -85.34 -63.85
C SER A 301 26.43 -85.72 -65.31
N SER A 302 25.71 -84.87 -66.06
CA SER A 302 25.50 -85.04 -67.50
C SER A 302 26.82 -85.07 -68.27
N LEU A 303 27.78 -84.21 -67.91
CA LEU A 303 29.12 -84.19 -68.51
C LEU A 303 29.85 -85.53 -68.28
N ASN A 304 29.77 -86.09 -67.07
CA ASN A 304 30.37 -87.39 -66.77
C ASN A 304 29.73 -88.52 -67.58
N SER A 305 28.40 -88.51 -67.71
CA SER A 305 27.66 -89.47 -68.55
C SER A 305 28.07 -89.37 -70.02
N ALA A 306 28.10 -88.16 -70.59
CA ALA A 306 28.53 -87.95 -71.96
C ALA A 306 29.97 -88.42 -72.20
N ASN A 307 30.88 -88.21 -71.25
CA ASN A 307 32.26 -88.71 -71.33
C ASN A 307 32.33 -90.25 -71.31
N ALA A 308 31.46 -90.92 -70.54
CA ALA A 308 31.36 -92.38 -70.53
C ALA A 308 30.81 -92.93 -71.86
N GLU A 309 29.80 -92.26 -72.44
CA GLU A 309 29.27 -92.59 -73.76
C GLU A 309 30.33 -92.41 -74.85
N ILE A 310 31.07 -91.29 -74.85
CA ILE A 310 32.19 -91.06 -75.77
C ILE A 310 33.24 -92.17 -75.66
N SER A 311 33.58 -92.59 -74.44
CA SER A 311 34.56 -93.68 -74.21
C SER A 311 34.06 -95.02 -74.75
N SER A 312 32.77 -95.30 -74.57
CA SER A 312 32.12 -96.50 -75.12
C SER A 312 32.11 -96.47 -76.64
N LEU A 313 31.73 -95.34 -77.24
CA LEU A 313 31.72 -95.15 -78.69
C LEU A 313 33.12 -95.31 -79.29
N LYS A 314 34.16 -94.80 -78.61
CA LYS A 314 35.57 -94.98 -79.00
C LYS A 314 35.95 -96.47 -79.06
N THR A 315 35.45 -97.27 -78.13
CA THR A 315 35.65 -98.74 -78.13
C THR A 315 34.95 -99.40 -79.31
N THR A 316 33.68 -99.02 -79.57
CA THR A 316 32.93 -99.53 -80.73
C THR A 316 33.61 -99.16 -82.06
N VAL A 317 34.17 -97.95 -82.19
CA VAL A 317 34.92 -97.53 -83.38
C VAL A 317 36.20 -98.36 -83.57
N ALA A 318 36.90 -98.70 -82.47
CA ALA A 318 38.05 -99.59 -82.53
C ALA A 318 37.63 -100.99 -83.04
N MET A 319 36.57 -101.57 -82.46
CA MET A 319 36.03 -102.86 -82.92
C MET A 319 35.61 -102.84 -84.40
N ALA A 320 35.00 -101.74 -84.87
CA ALA A 320 34.64 -101.58 -86.28
C ALA A 320 35.88 -101.54 -87.19
N THR A 321 36.99 -100.97 -86.72
CA THR A 321 38.27 -100.93 -87.43
C THR A 321 38.91 -102.33 -87.52
N ASP A 322 38.84 -103.11 -86.44
CA ASP A 322 39.29 -104.50 -86.41
C ASP A 322 38.45 -105.39 -87.35
N LEU A 323 37.12 -105.19 -87.35
CA LEU A 323 36.22 -105.89 -88.26
C LEU A 323 36.51 -105.54 -89.72
N LYS A 324 36.78 -104.26 -90.03
CA LYS A 324 37.17 -103.84 -91.39
C LYS A 324 38.46 -104.52 -91.84
N SER A 325 39.44 -104.63 -90.94
CA SER A 325 40.70 -105.35 -91.21
C SER A 325 40.44 -106.84 -91.50
N SER A 326 39.53 -107.46 -90.75
CA SER A 326 39.10 -108.84 -90.99
C SER A 326 38.41 -109.01 -92.34
N VAL A 327 37.56 -108.06 -92.75
CA VAL A 327 36.93 -108.03 -94.08
C VAL A 327 37.97 -107.92 -95.19
N ASP A 328 38.99 -107.06 -95.03
CA ASP A 328 40.07 -106.90 -96.03
C ASP A 328 40.92 -108.18 -96.18
N ALA A 329 41.19 -108.86 -95.07
CA ALA A 329 41.86 -110.16 -95.07
C ALA A 329 41.02 -111.25 -95.76
N LEU A 330 39.71 -111.27 -95.49
CA LEU A 330 38.79 -112.19 -96.15
C LEU A 330 38.69 -111.90 -97.65
N GLN A 331 38.63 -110.63 -98.06
CA GLN A 331 38.65 -110.22 -99.46
C GLN A 331 39.93 -110.70 -100.17
N SER A 332 41.07 -110.60 -99.50
CA SER A 332 42.35 -111.10 -100.02
C SER A 332 42.35 -112.63 -100.17
N THR A 333 41.75 -113.33 -99.21
CA THR A 333 41.56 -114.80 -99.26
C THR A 333 40.65 -115.18 -100.43
N VAL A 334 39.53 -114.48 -100.62
CA VAL A 334 38.62 -114.68 -101.76
C VAL A 334 39.33 -114.47 -103.09
N ASN A 335 40.12 -113.40 -103.22
CA ASN A 335 40.90 -113.14 -104.44
C ASN A 335 41.91 -114.25 -104.71
N SER A 336 42.61 -114.73 -103.68
CA SER A 336 43.56 -115.84 -103.79
C SER A 336 42.86 -117.14 -104.20
N LEU A 337 41.70 -117.44 -103.60
CA LEU A 337 40.90 -118.61 -103.95
C LEU A 337 40.37 -118.50 -105.40
N LYS A 338 39.94 -117.32 -105.83
CA LYS A 338 39.54 -117.04 -107.22
C LYS A 338 40.67 -117.36 -108.19
N SER A 339 41.89 -116.91 -107.92
CA SER A 339 43.06 -117.25 -108.73
C SER A 339 43.35 -118.76 -108.74
N SER A 340 43.24 -119.45 -107.60
CA SER A 340 43.37 -120.91 -107.54
C SER A 340 42.31 -121.62 -108.37
N VAL A 341 41.04 -121.17 -108.33
CA VAL A 341 39.96 -121.70 -109.18
C VAL A 341 40.26 -121.48 -110.65
N ASP A 342 40.70 -120.28 -111.03
CA ASP A 342 41.05 -119.96 -112.42
C ASP A 342 42.21 -120.83 -112.93
N ALA A 343 43.22 -121.07 -112.09
CA ALA A 343 44.33 -121.97 -112.41
C ALA A 343 43.87 -123.43 -112.56
N LEU A 344 42.97 -123.89 -111.70
CA LEU A 344 42.39 -125.23 -111.76
C LEU A 344 41.52 -125.39 -113.01
N GLN A 345 40.73 -124.37 -113.36
CA GLN A 345 39.92 -124.33 -114.56
C GLN A 345 40.79 -124.37 -115.81
N ALA A 346 41.88 -123.58 -115.86
CA ALA A 346 42.86 -123.63 -116.94
C ALA A 346 43.49 -125.03 -117.08
N SER A 347 43.89 -125.65 -115.96
CA SER A 347 44.42 -127.01 -115.94
C SER A 347 43.39 -128.04 -116.45
N THR A 348 42.13 -127.88 -116.08
CA THR A 348 41.02 -128.76 -116.53
C THR A 348 40.73 -128.57 -118.01
N SER A 349 40.85 -127.36 -118.56
CA SER A 349 40.72 -127.10 -119.99
C SER A 349 41.85 -127.71 -120.84
N GLN A 350 43.01 -127.99 -120.24
CA GLN A 350 44.12 -128.70 -120.90
C GLN A 350 43.92 -130.23 -120.93
N LEU A 351 43.07 -130.78 -120.06
CA LEU A 351 42.81 -132.23 -120.00
C LEU A 351 42.30 -132.81 -121.32
N PRO A 352 41.30 -132.22 -122.02
CA PRO A 352 40.85 -132.70 -123.33
C PRO A 352 41.96 -132.67 -124.39
N ILE A 353 42.83 -131.67 -124.35
CA ILE A 353 43.99 -131.56 -125.25
C ILE A 353 44.98 -132.69 -124.93
N LEU A 354 45.27 -132.91 -123.65
CA LEU A 354 46.15 -133.99 -123.20
C LEU A 354 45.58 -135.37 -123.55
N TYR A 355 44.29 -135.61 -123.33
CA TYR A 355 43.62 -136.84 -123.70
C TYR A 355 43.52 -137.02 -125.21
N ALA A 356 43.29 -135.96 -125.98
CA ALA A 356 43.31 -136.01 -127.44
C ALA A 356 44.72 -136.37 -127.96
N LEU A 357 45.77 -135.75 -127.41
CA LEU A 357 47.16 -136.10 -127.71
C LEU A 357 47.47 -137.56 -127.32
N ALA A 358 47.01 -138.03 -126.17
CA ALA A 358 47.18 -139.41 -125.72
C ALA A 358 46.40 -140.41 -126.61
N PHE A 359 45.15 -140.09 -126.97
CA PHE A 359 44.34 -140.89 -127.89
C PHE A 359 44.98 -140.99 -129.27
N VAL A 360 45.47 -139.87 -129.82
CA VAL A 360 46.22 -139.85 -131.07
C VAL A 360 47.49 -140.70 -130.94
N GLY A 361 48.23 -140.59 -129.84
CA GLY A 361 49.39 -141.44 -129.54
C GLY A 361 49.04 -142.93 -129.51
N ILE A 362 47.94 -143.32 -128.86
CA ILE A 362 47.45 -144.71 -128.82
C ILE A 362 47.02 -145.18 -130.22
N ILE A 363 46.30 -144.37 -130.99
CA ILE A 363 45.91 -144.70 -132.37
C ILE A 363 47.14 -144.91 -133.25
N ILE A 364 48.15 -144.03 -133.15
CA ILE A 364 49.43 -144.19 -133.85
C ILE A 364 50.11 -145.51 -133.46
N ALA A 365 50.14 -145.86 -132.17
CA ALA A 365 50.70 -147.12 -131.69
C ALA A 365 49.93 -148.35 -132.20
N ILE A 366 48.60 -148.33 -132.18
CA ILE A 366 47.74 -149.39 -132.74
C ILE A 366 47.99 -149.56 -134.24
N ILE A 367 48.06 -148.47 -135.00
CA ILE A 367 48.36 -148.48 -136.44
C ILE A 367 49.75 -149.09 -136.70
N ALA A 368 50.75 -148.71 -135.90
CA ALA A 368 52.09 -149.28 -136.01
C ALA A 368 52.11 -150.81 -135.77
N VAL A 369 51.37 -151.30 -134.76
CA VAL A 369 51.22 -152.74 -134.49
C VAL A 369 50.52 -153.45 -135.65
N ILE A 370 49.43 -152.89 -136.19
CA ILE A 370 48.69 -153.47 -137.33
C ILE A 370 49.59 -153.54 -138.58
N LEU A 371 50.37 -152.50 -138.88
CA LEU A 371 51.29 -152.48 -140.01
C LEU A 371 52.43 -153.49 -139.87
N VAL A 372 52.94 -153.71 -138.64
CA VAL A 372 53.95 -154.74 -138.37
C VAL A 372 53.35 -156.15 -138.51
N TYR A 373 52.17 -156.41 -137.96
CA TYR A 373 51.51 -157.72 -138.04
C TYR A 373 51.19 -158.11 -139.49
N ARG A 374 50.75 -157.15 -140.32
CA ARG A 374 50.46 -157.38 -141.74
C ARG A 374 51.73 -157.66 -142.57
N LYS A 375 52.92 -157.21 -142.12
CA LYS A 375 54.20 -157.40 -142.82
C LYS A 375 54.91 -158.72 -142.46
N ILE A 376 54.46 -159.42 -141.42
CA ILE A 376 55.04 -160.70 -140.94
C ILE A 376 54.26 -161.93 -141.45
N ALA A 377 53.07 -161.73 -142.03
CA ALA A 377 52.21 -162.83 -142.52
C ALA A 377 52.24 -163.06 -144.05
N THR A 378 53.34 -162.67 -144.71
CA THR A 378 53.81 -163.23 -145.99
C THR A 378 55.10 -163.97 -145.72
#